data_AF-A0A9W6MH62-F1
#
_entry.id   AF-A0A9W6MH62-F1
#
_cell.length_a   1.000
_cell.length_b   1.000
_cell.length_c   1.000
_cell.angle_alpha   90.00
_cell.angle_beta   90.00
_cell.angle_gamma   90.00
#
_symmetry.space_group_name_H-M   'P 1'
#
loop_
_entity.id
_entity.type
_entity.pdbx_description
1 polymer ?
#
loop_
_entity_poly.entity_id
_entity_poly.type
_entity_poly.pdbx_seq_one_letter_code
_entity_poly.pdbx_strand_id
1 'polypeptide(L)'
;MSEVMVVEAPQWQGSSSATAHRLEQGASLLAAMVPDAERVRVPTGPTLTETAARIRAALSRARGRLVVTAGGDCGVELEPVAAAVRRHGDRLAVVWFDAHGDLNTPGSSPSGAFHGMVLRALLGDGPPGLTPVPALRPEQVVLAGVRALDPAERDHVRAEGIAHARVDELSALEDLVARTGAEAVYVHVDLDVLDPDVFPFVGVPEPGGILPAELLARVTALAERFEIAGLGITEYEPSRKRADGMLAGLVAGLVEACRTSAVRQIERRAAAAWPAAVVEEEHGWLLRHTPGVTRQRCNSALPPLPWPLAGGFEHVERFYGERGLPVRVQVSPAERHRELDEFLAARGYRHGGATAVLTAATQDVIAATTTGTGAATTATGIAVPATAEDVTAVAVPGEGAVRASPPPVDLTDEPGSWFGVFAELDGHDDSAAVCAEVVSRIASPAAFLSVTLEGRAAGMGLFVADRGWAGVFCMATAPELRRRGVATALLGAGARWAREMGADRLYLQVERDNEAAVRLYAQAGFVHSHGYHYRVGS
;
A
#
# COMPACT_ATOMS: atom_id res chain seq x y z
N MET A 1 -6.68 -8.04 -13.45
CA MET A 1 -5.97 -6.87 -14.00
C MET A 1 -4.66 -6.75 -13.25
N SER A 2 -3.58 -6.30 -13.89
CA SER A 2 -2.28 -6.14 -13.21
C SER A 2 -2.40 -5.15 -12.03
N GLU A 3 -1.73 -5.47 -10.92
CA GLU A 3 -1.57 -4.60 -9.73
C GLU A 3 -0.53 -3.49 -9.95
N VAL A 4 0.26 -3.58 -11.03
CA VAL A 4 1.36 -2.69 -11.35
C VAL A 4 1.11 -2.02 -12.71
N MET A 5 1.29 -0.71 -12.75
CA MET A 5 1.41 0.04 -14.00
C MET A 5 2.85 0.50 -14.17
N VAL A 6 3.45 0.19 -15.31
CA VAL A 6 4.75 0.73 -15.70
C VAL A 6 4.53 1.92 -16.63
N VAL A 7 5.08 3.06 -16.25
CA VAL A 7 5.22 4.23 -17.12
C VAL A 7 6.64 4.19 -17.68
N GLU A 8 6.77 3.78 -18.94
CA GLU A 8 8.05 3.82 -19.65
C GLU A 8 8.26 5.24 -20.18
N ALA A 9 9.24 5.95 -19.62
CA ALA A 9 9.55 7.34 -19.91
C ALA A 9 10.97 7.45 -20.47
N PRO A 10 11.18 7.22 -21.79
CA PRO A 10 12.50 7.15 -22.42
C PRO A 10 13.11 8.53 -22.69
N GLN A 11 12.92 9.50 -21.79
CA GLN A 11 13.53 10.82 -21.88
C GLN A 11 15.04 10.71 -21.65
N TRP A 12 15.83 11.35 -22.51
CA TRP A 12 17.28 11.47 -22.33
C TRP A 12 17.78 12.91 -22.46
N GLN A 13 16.91 13.82 -22.94
CA GLN A 13 17.24 15.21 -23.23
C GLN A 13 17.53 16.04 -21.98
N GLY A 14 17.19 15.53 -20.78
CA GLY A 14 17.50 16.16 -19.50
C GLY A 14 18.90 15.85 -18.99
N SER A 15 19.59 14.86 -19.56
CA SER A 15 20.92 14.41 -19.15
C SER A 15 22.05 15.16 -19.86
N SER A 16 23.15 15.40 -19.15
CA SER A 16 24.41 15.92 -19.70
C SER A 16 25.35 14.83 -20.21
N SER A 17 25.00 13.55 -20.04
CA SER A 17 25.84 12.42 -20.43
C SER A 17 26.16 12.42 -21.93
N ALA A 18 27.42 12.16 -22.27
CA ALA A 18 27.85 12.02 -23.67
C ALA A 18 27.17 10.82 -24.37
N THR A 19 26.64 9.86 -23.60
CA THR A 19 25.95 8.68 -24.09
C THR A 19 24.46 8.67 -23.74
N ALA A 20 23.89 9.82 -23.33
CA ALA A 20 22.50 9.97 -22.90
C ALA A 20 21.46 9.34 -23.85
N HIS A 21 21.67 9.36 -25.16
CA HIS A 21 20.79 8.68 -26.13
C HIS A 21 20.55 7.19 -25.84
N ARG A 22 21.41 6.53 -25.05
CA ARG A 22 21.23 5.14 -24.60
C ARG A 22 20.15 4.98 -23.52
N LEU A 23 19.83 6.04 -22.79
CA LEU A 23 18.77 6.06 -21.79
C LEU A 23 17.40 5.71 -22.40
N GLU A 24 17.16 6.02 -23.68
CA GLU A 24 15.95 5.56 -24.37
C GLU A 24 15.86 4.03 -24.39
N GLN A 25 16.95 3.35 -24.75
CA GLN A 25 17.02 1.89 -24.71
C GLN A 25 16.96 1.37 -23.27
N GLY A 26 17.64 2.05 -22.34
CA GLY A 26 17.63 1.72 -20.92
C GLY A 26 16.23 1.69 -20.32
N ALA A 27 15.44 2.74 -20.56
CA ALA A 27 14.05 2.84 -20.13
C ALA A 27 13.20 1.66 -20.67
N SER A 28 13.34 1.33 -21.95
CA SER A 28 12.63 0.18 -22.53
C SER A 28 13.05 -1.16 -21.90
N LEU A 29 14.34 -1.33 -21.58
CA LEU A 29 14.83 -2.54 -20.89
C LEU A 29 14.32 -2.62 -19.45
N LEU A 30 14.38 -1.53 -18.70
CA LEU A 30 13.80 -1.44 -17.35
C LEU A 30 12.31 -1.78 -17.36
N ALA A 31 11.55 -1.22 -18.31
CA ALA A 31 10.13 -1.50 -18.45
C ALA A 31 9.85 -2.98 -18.78
N ALA A 32 10.73 -3.64 -19.52
CA ALA A 32 10.64 -5.07 -19.82
C ALA A 32 10.94 -5.94 -18.59
N MET A 33 11.83 -5.50 -17.69
CA MET A 33 12.23 -6.24 -16.47
C MET A 33 11.12 -6.32 -15.42
N VAL A 34 10.12 -5.44 -15.46
CA VAL A 34 9.00 -5.47 -14.50
C VAL A 34 7.99 -6.56 -14.86
N PRO A 35 7.83 -7.63 -14.05
CA PRO A 35 6.90 -8.72 -14.38
C PRO A 35 5.44 -8.28 -14.25
N ASP A 36 4.55 -8.94 -15.00
CA ASP A 36 3.08 -8.86 -14.84
C ASP A 36 2.47 -7.45 -14.76
N ALA A 37 3.01 -6.47 -15.50
CA ALA A 37 2.57 -5.07 -15.48
C ALA A 37 1.75 -4.62 -16.71
N GLU A 38 0.77 -3.73 -16.51
CA GLU A 38 0.24 -2.89 -17.60
C GLU A 38 1.30 -1.85 -17.97
N ARG A 39 1.69 -1.78 -19.24
CA ARG A 39 2.74 -0.88 -19.71
C ARG A 39 2.15 0.27 -20.53
N VAL A 40 2.58 1.48 -20.20
CA VAL A 40 2.26 2.70 -20.94
C VAL A 40 3.58 3.38 -21.30
N ARG A 41 3.93 3.34 -22.59
CA ARG A 41 5.08 4.08 -23.11
C ARG A 41 4.69 5.53 -23.39
N VAL A 42 5.46 6.45 -22.83
CA VAL A 42 5.27 7.90 -22.97
C VAL A 42 6.16 8.40 -24.09
N PRO A 43 5.61 8.97 -25.18
CA PRO A 43 6.43 9.56 -26.23
C PRO A 43 7.14 10.82 -25.72
N THR A 44 8.44 10.94 -25.97
CA THR A 44 9.22 12.15 -25.65
C THR A 44 8.70 13.35 -26.42
N GLY A 45 8.55 14.48 -25.73
CA GLY A 45 8.20 15.77 -26.34
C GLY A 45 9.41 16.49 -26.93
N PRO A 46 9.18 17.55 -27.74
CA PRO A 46 10.22 18.49 -28.16
C PRO A 46 10.80 19.29 -26.98
N THR A 47 10.08 19.37 -25.85
CA THR A 47 10.53 20.03 -24.61
C THR A 47 10.29 19.12 -23.41
N LEU A 48 11.04 19.37 -22.32
CA LEU A 48 10.87 18.64 -21.05
C LEU A 48 9.46 18.84 -20.47
N THR A 49 8.91 20.06 -20.57
CA THR A 49 7.55 20.37 -20.10
C THR A 49 6.47 19.59 -20.87
N GLU A 50 6.64 19.40 -22.18
CA GLU A 50 5.72 18.57 -22.96
C GLU A 50 5.84 17.08 -22.59
N THR A 51 7.06 16.58 -22.36
CA THR A 51 7.25 15.21 -21.87
C THR A 51 6.58 15.04 -20.50
N ALA A 52 6.80 15.95 -19.57
CA ALA A 52 6.16 15.96 -18.24
C ALA A 52 4.62 15.93 -18.36
N ALA A 53 4.02 16.79 -19.19
CA ALA A 53 2.58 16.78 -19.41
C ALA A 53 2.04 15.41 -19.92
N ARG A 54 2.81 14.71 -20.76
CA ARG A 54 2.45 13.37 -21.24
C ARG A 54 2.60 12.30 -20.17
N ILE A 55 3.65 12.38 -19.34
CA ILE A 55 3.81 11.50 -18.17
C ILE A 55 2.61 11.68 -17.22
N ARG A 56 2.25 12.93 -16.90
CA ARG A 56 1.08 13.27 -16.08
C ARG A 56 -0.21 12.65 -16.63
N ALA A 57 -0.41 12.71 -17.95
CA ALA A 57 -1.55 12.10 -18.60
C ALA A 57 -1.55 10.56 -18.46
N ALA A 58 -0.39 9.91 -18.61
CA ALA A 58 -0.26 8.47 -18.41
C ALA A 58 -0.59 8.06 -16.96
N LEU A 59 -0.09 8.79 -15.97
CA LEU A 59 -0.31 8.54 -14.54
C LEU A 59 -1.80 8.54 -14.15
N SER A 60 -2.64 9.33 -14.83
CA SER A 60 -4.10 9.35 -14.60
C SER A 60 -4.78 7.99 -14.82
N ARG A 61 -4.12 7.08 -15.55
CA ARG A 61 -4.63 5.72 -15.85
C ARG A 61 -4.31 4.70 -14.76
N ALA A 62 -3.49 5.04 -13.77
CA ALA A 62 -3.02 4.09 -12.75
C ALA A 62 -4.15 3.48 -11.91
N ARG A 63 -5.27 4.21 -11.70
CA ARG A 63 -6.48 3.73 -11.00
C ARG A 63 -6.19 2.97 -9.68
N GLY A 64 -5.25 3.47 -8.87
CA GLY A 64 -4.90 2.89 -7.57
C GLY A 64 -3.86 1.78 -7.58
N ARG A 65 -3.32 1.40 -8.74
CA ARG A 65 -2.19 0.47 -8.87
C ARG A 65 -0.88 1.12 -8.41
N LEU A 66 0.09 0.28 -8.04
CA LEU A 66 1.47 0.74 -7.90
C LEU A 66 1.97 1.24 -9.25
N VAL A 67 2.50 2.46 -9.27
CA VAL A 67 3.17 3.00 -10.45
C VAL A 67 4.67 2.76 -10.32
N VAL A 68 5.24 2.17 -11.37
CA VAL A 68 6.68 2.05 -11.57
C VAL A 68 7.09 2.90 -12.76
N THR A 69 7.89 3.94 -12.54
CA THR A 69 8.50 4.70 -13.64
C THR A 69 9.75 3.97 -14.09
N ALA A 70 9.74 3.45 -15.32
CA ALA A 70 10.93 2.96 -15.99
C ALA A 70 11.50 4.14 -16.79
N GLY A 71 12.40 4.89 -16.16
CA GLY A 71 12.89 6.15 -16.66
C GLY A 71 14.12 6.04 -17.56
N GLY A 72 14.32 7.08 -18.35
CA GLY A 72 15.64 7.44 -18.86
C GLY A 72 16.33 8.32 -17.81
N ASP A 73 16.49 9.62 -18.07
CA ASP A 73 17.09 10.55 -17.10
C ASP A 73 16.20 10.83 -15.87
N CYS A 74 16.80 11.28 -14.75
CA CYS A 74 16.08 11.58 -13.50
C CYS A 74 14.99 12.66 -13.65
N GLY A 75 15.05 13.50 -14.68
CA GLY A 75 14.05 14.52 -14.98
C GLY A 75 12.63 13.98 -15.20
N VAL A 76 12.48 12.69 -15.53
CA VAL A 76 11.15 12.05 -15.70
C VAL A 76 10.37 11.92 -14.40
N GLU A 77 11.04 12.02 -13.25
CA GLU A 77 10.45 11.79 -11.92
C GLU A 77 9.67 12.99 -11.39
N LEU A 78 9.74 14.14 -12.08
CA LEU A 78 8.99 15.34 -11.74
C LEU A 78 7.48 15.05 -11.56
N GLU A 79 6.88 14.32 -12.49
CA GLU A 79 5.43 14.10 -12.51
C GLU A 79 4.95 12.92 -11.66
N PRO A 80 5.66 11.77 -11.64
CA PRO A 80 5.40 10.69 -10.69
C PRO A 80 5.45 11.15 -9.24
N VAL A 81 6.50 11.88 -8.82
CA VAL A 81 6.61 12.42 -7.46
C VAL A 81 5.52 13.46 -7.22
N ALA A 82 5.27 14.39 -8.15
CA ALA A 82 4.19 15.36 -7.99
C ALA A 82 2.80 14.72 -7.87
N ALA A 83 2.56 13.58 -8.54
CA ALA A 83 1.33 12.81 -8.38
C ALA A 83 1.23 12.18 -7.00
N ALA A 84 2.34 11.67 -6.45
CA ALA A 84 2.40 11.18 -5.08
C ALA A 84 2.15 12.31 -4.06
N VAL A 85 2.74 13.49 -4.24
CA VAL A 85 2.51 14.67 -3.39
C VAL A 85 1.03 15.07 -3.41
N ARG A 86 0.40 15.15 -4.59
CA ARG A 86 -1.04 15.45 -4.69
C ARG A 86 -1.93 14.43 -3.98
N ARG A 87 -1.50 13.16 -3.93
CA ARG A 87 -2.27 12.06 -3.34
C ARG A 87 -2.11 11.96 -1.83
N HIS A 88 -0.88 12.13 -1.33
CA HIS A 88 -0.54 11.86 0.06
C HIS A 88 -0.32 13.14 0.89
N GLY A 89 -0.09 14.29 0.24
CA GLY A 89 0.15 15.57 0.89
C GLY A 89 1.31 15.48 1.88
N ASP A 90 1.08 15.97 3.10
CA ASP A 90 2.06 16.01 4.19
C ASP A 90 2.48 14.63 4.70
N ARG A 91 1.72 13.59 4.36
CA ARG A 91 1.94 12.20 4.80
C ARG A 91 2.95 11.47 3.91
N LEU A 92 3.47 12.13 2.88
CA LEU A 92 4.48 11.59 1.98
C LEU A 92 5.89 11.92 2.47
N ALA A 93 6.79 10.94 2.42
CA ALA A 93 8.22 11.17 2.26
C ALA A 93 8.69 10.73 0.87
N VAL A 94 9.72 11.39 0.36
CA VAL A 94 10.44 11.00 -0.86
C VAL A 94 11.83 10.54 -0.43
N VAL A 95 12.13 9.27 -0.69
CA VAL A 95 13.48 8.72 -0.50
C VAL A 95 14.17 8.72 -1.85
N TRP A 96 15.23 9.52 -1.95
CA TRP A 96 15.98 9.75 -3.17
C TRP A 96 17.30 8.96 -3.11
N PHE A 97 17.28 7.72 -3.63
CA PHE A 97 18.50 6.91 -3.72
C PHE A 97 19.33 7.37 -4.91
N ASP A 98 20.46 8.01 -4.64
CA ASP A 98 21.25 8.72 -5.64
C ASP A 98 22.68 8.96 -5.13
N ALA A 99 23.67 8.97 -6.02
CA ALA A 99 25.01 9.43 -5.68
C ALA A 99 25.09 10.96 -5.48
N HIS A 100 24.24 11.69 -6.20
CA HIS A 100 24.16 13.13 -6.33
C HIS A 100 22.94 13.69 -5.59
N GLY A 101 22.80 15.03 -5.61
CA GLY A 101 21.71 15.70 -4.90
C GLY A 101 20.48 15.95 -5.77
N ASP A 102 20.66 16.13 -7.08
CA ASP A 102 19.66 16.67 -8.00
C ASP A 102 19.02 17.99 -7.51
N LEU A 103 19.80 18.75 -6.72
CA LEU A 103 19.34 19.91 -5.96
C LEU A 103 19.85 21.24 -6.55
N ASN A 104 20.49 21.21 -7.72
CA ASN A 104 20.92 22.42 -8.40
C ASN A 104 19.75 23.22 -8.98
N THR A 105 20.00 24.52 -9.14
CA THR A 105 19.16 25.43 -9.94
C THR A 105 19.82 25.67 -11.31
N PRO A 106 19.12 26.27 -12.28
CA PRO A 106 19.75 26.69 -13.54
C PRO A 106 20.97 27.62 -13.36
N GLY A 107 21.00 28.40 -12.27
CA GLY A 107 22.11 29.31 -11.98
C GLY A 107 23.29 28.66 -11.24
N SER A 108 23.06 27.56 -10.51
CA SER A 108 24.11 26.87 -9.75
C SER A 108 24.69 25.65 -10.45
N SER A 109 23.93 25.04 -11.37
CA SER A 109 24.32 23.80 -12.03
C SER A 109 25.60 23.97 -12.87
N PRO A 110 26.60 23.09 -12.70
CA PRO A 110 27.81 23.11 -13.52
C PRO A 110 27.58 22.62 -14.96
N SER A 111 26.59 21.74 -15.17
CA SER A 111 26.28 21.14 -16.47
C SER A 111 25.16 21.85 -17.23
N GLY A 112 24.29 22.57 -16.50
CA GLY A 112 23.06 23.14 -17.05
C GLY A 112 21.98 22.10 -17.39
N ALA A 113 22.22 20.82 -17.07
CA ALA A 113 21.31 19.73 -17.40
C ALA A 113 20.24 19.54 -16.32
N PHE A 114 19.01 19.28 -16.75
CA PHE A 114 17.84 19.26 -15.85
C PHE A 114 17.81 18.06 -14.91
N HIS A 115 18.43 16.93 -15.26
CA HIS A 115 18.48 15.76 -14.38
C HIS A 115 19.06 16.12 -13.01
N GLY A 116 20.17 16.86 -12.96
CA GLY A 116 20.76 17.41 -11.73
C GLY A 116 19.97 18.52 -11.04
N MET A 117 18.74 18.82 -11.46
CA MET A 117 17.89 19.89 -10.92
C MET A 117 16.50 19.40 -10.50
N VAL A 118 16.13 18.15 -10.80
CA VAL A 118 14.73 17.70 -10.73
C VAL A 118 14.20 17.72 -9.29
N LEU A 119 15.03 17.34 -8.30
CA LEU A 119 14.62 17.37 -6.90
C LEU A 119 14.46 18.80 -6.39
N ARG A 120 15.32 19.73 -6.84
CA ARG A 120 15.14 21.16 -6.54
C ARG A 120 13.85 21.72 -7.14
N ALA A 121 13.53 21.31 -8.36
CA ALA A 121 12.31 21.72 -9.04
C ALA A 121 11.05 21.16 -8.35
N LEU A 122 11.12 19.93 -7.82
CA LEU A 122 10.07 19.32 -6.99
C LEU A 122 9.82 20.09 -5.68
N LEU A 123 10.85 20.72 -5.12
CA LEU A 123 10.75 21.64 -3.96
C LEU A 123 10.16 23.02 -4.33
N GLY A 124 9.84 23.24 -5.60
CA GLY A 124 9.22 24.48 -6.10
C GLY A 124 10.23 25.53 -6.59
N ASP A 125 11.52 25.23 -6.61
CA ASP A 125 12.58 26.15 -7.04
C ASP A 125 13.22 25.67 -8.36
N GLY A 126 12.42 25.64 -9.42
CA GLY A 126 12.82 25.11 -10.72
C GLY A 126 12.47 26.02 -11.90
N PRO A 127 12.83 25.62 -13.12
CA PRO A 127 12.45 26.35 -14.33
C PRO A 127 10.93 26.49 -14.48
N PRO A 128 10.43 27.58 -15.11
CA PRO A 128 9.00 27.75 -15.36
C PRO A 128 8.38 26.55 -16.09
N GLY A 129 7.26 26.05 -15.57
CA GLY A 129 6.57 24.88 -16.13
C GLY A 129 7.15 23.53 -15.71
N LEU A 130 8.24 23.50 -14.93
CA LEU A 130 8.86 22.30 -14.37
C LEU A 130 8.82 22.27 -12.84
N THR A 131 7.92 23.04 -12.22
CA THR A 131 7.68 23.06 -10.77
C THR A 131 6.25 22.60 -10.47
N PRO A 132 6.04 21.62 -9.57
CA PRO A 132 4.70 21.14 -9.26
C PRO A 132 3.95 22.06 -8.29
N VAL A 133 2.62 21.95 -8.30
CA VAL A 133 1.73 22.57 -7.30
C VAL A 133 0.75 21.49 -6.81
N PRO A 134 0.68 21.20 -5.49
CA PRO A 134 1.60 21.67 -4.45
C PRO A 134 3.03 21.16 -4.67
N ALA A 135 4.01 21.91 -4.17
CA ALA A 135 5.41 21.52 -4.15
C ALA A 135 5.70 20.59 -2.97
N LEU A 136 6.78 19.81 -3.10
CA LEU A 136 7.33 19.03 -1.99
C LEU A 136 7.96 19.97 -0.98
N ARG A 137 7.86 19.68 0.31
CA ARG A 137 8.62 20.42 1.33
C ARG A 137 9.96 19.77 1.63
N PRO A 138 10.99 20.53 2.02
CA PRO A 138 12.29 19.96 2.36
C PRO A 138 12.25 18.87 3.43
N GLU A 139 11.36 18.99 4.44
CA GLU A 139 11.26 18.00 5.53
C GLU A 139 10.67 16.66 5.08
N GLN A 140 10.11 16.60 3.86
CA GLN A 140 9.60 15.37 3.25
C GLN A 140 10.68 14.63 2.47
N VAL A 141 11.86 15.21 2.28
CA VAL A 141 12.96 14.63 1.48
C VAL A 141 13.96 13.92 2.39
N VAL A 142 14.32 12.69 2.01
CA VAL A 142 15.46 11.96 2.57
C VAL A 142 16.37 11.52 1.44
N LEU A 143 17.58 12.08 1.38
CA LEU A 143 18.60 11.65 0.42
C LEU A 143 19.28 10.37 0.92
N ALA A 144 19.53 9.39 0.05
CA ALA A 144 20.09 8.10 0.44
C ALA A 144 21.23 7.68 -0.51
N GLY A 145 22.42 7.44 0.04
CA GLY A 145 23.60 7.03 -0.74
C GLY A 145 24.44 8.19 -1.30
N VAL A 146 24.04 9.43 -0.99
CA VAL A 146 24.69 10.65 -1.49
C VAL A 146 26.15 10.75 -1.08
N ARG A 147 27.00 11.07 -2.06
CA ARG A 147 28.45 11.23 -1.87
C ARG A 147 29.09 12.26 -2.81
N ALA A 148 28.39 12.69 -3.85
CA ALA A 148 28.85 13.65 -4.85
C ALA A 148 27.91 14.86 -4.95
N LEU A 149 27.77 15.63 -3.86
CA LEU A 149 27.00 16.87 -3.87
C LEU A 149 27.85 18.05 -4.35
N ASP A 150 27.32 18.87 -5.26
CA ASP A 150 27.93 20.15 -5.62
C ASP A 150 27.95 21.11 -4.41
N PRO A 151 28.85 22.12 -4.38
CA PRO A 151 28.88 23.10 -3.29
C PRO A 151 27.54 23.77 -3.01
N ALA A 152 26.81 24.17 -4.06
CA ALA A 152 25.50 24.80 -3.93
C ALA A 152 24.42 23.84 -3.39
N GLU A 153 24.48 22.56 -3.77
CA GLU A 153 23.58 21.53 -3.25
C GLU A 153 23.84 21.28 -1.76
N ARG A 154 25.11 21.15 -1.36
CA ARG A 154 25.48 21.00 0.07
C ARG A 154 25.00 22.16 0.92
N ASP A 155 25.17 23.38 0.42
CA ASP A 155 24.71 24.58 1.11
C ASP A 155 23.18 24.58 1.24
N HIS A 156 22.46 24.16 0.21
CA HIS A 156 21.01 24.03 0.26
C HIS A 156 20.53 22.93 1.22
N VAL A 157 21.11 21.73 1.16
CA VAL A 157 20.80 20.63 2.08
C VAL A 157 20.96 21.08 3.54
N ARG A 158 22.04 21.84 3.84
CA ARG A 158 22.26 22.41 5.17
C ARG A 158 21.25 23.49 5.53
N ALA A 159 20.96 24.41 4.59
CA ALA A 159 20.08 25.55 4.83
C ALA A 159 18.63 25.12 5.12
N GLU A 160 18.13 24.14 4.37
CA GLU A 160 16.76 23.64 4.50
C GLU A 160 16.64 22.46 5.49
N GLY A 161 17.76 21.95 6.02
CA GLY A 161 17.75 20.82 6.94
C GLY A 161 17.28 19.51 6.29
N ILE A 162 17.55 19.31 5.00
CA ILE A 162 17.18 18.08 4.27
C ILE A 162 17.90 16.89 4.90
N ALA A 163 17.12 15.90 5.31
CA ALA A 163 17.64 14.66 5.88
C ALA A 163 18.44 13.90 4.81
N HIS A 164 19.57 13.34 5.20
CA HIS A 164 20.36 12.48 4.32
C HIS A 164 21.06 11.37 5.09
N ALA A 165 21.26 10.24 4.43
CA ALA A 165 22.12 9.15 4.86
C ALA A 165 23.16 8.89 3.79
N ARG A 166 24.44 8.99 4.15
CA ARG A 166 25.53 8.51 3.30
C ARG A 166 25.55 6.99 3.25
N VAL A 167 26.36 6.42 2.35
CA VAL A 167 26.51 4.96 2.17
C VAL A 167 26.78 4.23 3.49
N ASP A 168 27.61 4.79 4.36
CA ASP A 168 27.98 4.22 5.67
C ASP A 168 26.93 4.44 6.77
N GLU A 169 25.86 5.20 6.49
CA GLU A 169 24.81 5.58 7.44
C GLU A 169 23.44 4.98 7.08
N LEU A 170 23.35 4.20 5.99
CA LEU A 170 22.10 3.68 5.46
C LEU A 170 21.34 2.77 6.41
N SER A 171 22.00 2.19 7.42
CA SER A 171 21.32 1.43 8.47
C SER A 171 20.33 2.27 9.29
N ALA A 172 20.42 3.60 9.25
CA ALA A 172 19.51 4.53 9.93
C ALA A 172 18.42 5.10 9.01
N LEU A 173 18.36 4.67 7.74
CA LEU A 173 17.48 5.25 6.72
C LEU A 173 16.01 5.18 7.13
N GLU A 174 15.54 4.04 7.62
CA GLU A 174 14.13 3.85 7.94
C GLU A 174 13.70 4.73 9.13
N ASP A 175 14.62 5.01 10.05
CA ASP A 175 14.38 5.92 11.18
C ASP A 175 14.43 7.39 10.78
N LEU A 176 15.27 7.75 9.80
CA LEU A 176 15.23 9.08 9.17
C LEU A 176 13.86 9.31 8.51
N VAL A 177 13.37 8.34 7.74
CA VAL A 177 12.05 8.40 7.11
C VAL A 177 10.94 8.46 8.17
N ALA A 178 11.02 7.69 9.24
CA ALA A 178 10.02 7.74 10.31
C ALA A 178 9.93 9.12 10.99
N ARG A 179 11.06 9.85 11.10
CA ARG A 179 11.09 11.20 11.70
C ARG A 179 10.39 12.26 10.86
N THR A 180 10.17 12.03 9.57
CA THR A 180 9.38 12.96 8.73
C THR A 180 7.89 12.92 9.06
N GLY A 181 7.44 11.91 9.81
CA GLY A 181 6.02 11.65 10.08
C GLY A 181 5.30 10.98 8.91
N ALA A 182 6.04 10.48 7.91
CA ALA A 182 5.47 9.86 6.73
C ALA A 182 4.64 8.59 7.04
N GLU A 183 3.55 8.45 6.31
CA GLU A 183 2.73 7.24 6.26
C GLU A 183 2.90 6.52 4.93
N ALA A 184 3.33 7.25 3.90
CA ALA A 184 3.64 6.73 2.58
C ALA A 184 5.01 7.25 2.11
N VAL A 185 5.71 6.43 1.33
CA VAL A 185 7.03 6.73 0.78
C VAL A 185 6.99 6.60 -0.74
N TYR A 186 7.47 7.62 -1.45
CA TYR A 186 7.87 7.47 -2.84
C TYR A 186 9.35 7.14 -2.90
N VAL A 187 9.71 6.07 -3.60
CA VAL A 187 11.09 5.63 -3.75
C VAL A 187 11.59 6.00 -5.13
N HIS A 188 12.60 6.87 -5.19
CA HIS A 188 13.35 7.14 -6.40
C HIS A 188 14.68 6.37 -6.34
N VAL A 189 15.08 5.75 -7.44
CA VAL A 189 16.36 5.07 -7.61
C VAL A 189 17.04 5.58 -8.87
N ASP A 190 18.02 6.47 -8.71
CA ASP A 190 19.08 6.67 -9.67
C ASP A 190 20.02 5.46 -9.58
N LEU A 191 20.26 4.78 -10.70
CA LEU A 191 21.14 3.61 -10.72
C LEU A 191 22.61 3.96 -10.45
N ASP A 192 23.01 5.23 -10.50
CA ASP A 192 24.36 5.66 -10.14
C ASP A 192 24.64 5.63 -8.62
N VAL A 193 23.61 5.42 -7.81
CA VAL A 193 23.76 5.11 -6.38
C VAL A 193 24.57 3.83 -6.17
N LEU A 194 24.51 2.91 -7.14
CA LEU A 194 25.21 1.63 -7.12
C LEU A 194 26.71 1.83 -7.36
N ASP A 195 27.52 1.00 -6.70
CA ASP A 195 28.97 1.05 -6.91
C ASP A 195 29.33 0.68 -8.36
N PRO A 196 30.14 1.50 -9.07
CA PRO A 196 30.50 1.26 -10.46
C PRO A 196 31.38 0.02 -10.68
N ASP A 197 32.03 -0.52 -9.65
CA ASP A 197 32.73 -1.81 -9.76
C ASP A 197 31.74 -2.96 -10.01
N VAL A 198 30.48 -2.79 -9.61
CA VAL A 198 29.39 -3.76 -9.80
C VAL A 198 28.44 -3.33 -10.92
N PHE A 199 28.13 -2.03 -11.00
CA PHE A 199 27.19 -1.46 -11.98
C PHE A 199 27.75 -0.18 -12.63
N PRO A 200 28.58 -0.30 -13.68
CA PRO A 200 29.13 0.87 -14.39
C PRO A 200 28.23 1.40 -15.53
N PHE A 201 26.97 0.98 -15.62
CA PHE A 201 26.12 1.19 -16.81
C PHE A 201 25.18 2.39 -16.63
N VAL A 202 25.78 3.53 -16.32
CA VAL A 202 25.14 4.82 -16.06
C VAL A 202 25.95 5.93 -16.74
N GLY A 203 25.35 7.11 -16.90
CA GLY A 203 26.01 8.25 -17.54
C GLY A 203 27.12 8.88 -16.69
N VAL A 204 26.93 8.95 -15.37
CA VAL A 204 27.83 9.60 -14.41
C VAL A 204 28.13 8.67 -13.23
N PRO A 205 28.97 7.63 -13.42
CA PRO A 205 29.27 6.67 -12.36
C PRO A 205 30.10 7.32 -11.24
N GLU A 206 29.70 7.11 -9.99
CA GLU A 206 30.39 7.65 -8.82
C GLU A 206 30.95 6.50 -7.93
N PRO A 207 32.26 6.44 -7.63
CA PRO A 207 32.84 5.36 -6.81
C PRO A 207 32.32 5.31 -5.36
N GLY A 208 32.44 4.15 -4.71
CA GLY A 208 32.08 3.98 -3.29
C GLY A 208 30.57 3.95 -3.04
N GLY A 209 29.82 3.41 -4.00
CA GLY A 209 28.37 3.29 -3.96
C GLY A 209 27.89 2.06 -3.19
N ILE A 210 26.58 1.85 -3.19
CA ILE A 210 25.99 0.68 -2.53
C ILE A 210 25.98 -0.55 -3.44
N LEU A 211 25.91 -1.73 -2.81
CA LEU A 211 25.68 -2.97 -3.54
C LEU A 211 24.18 -3.13 -3.85
N PRO A 212 23.82 -3.80 -4.97
CA PRO A 212 22.43 -4.09 -5.30
C PRO A 212 21.62 -4.77 -4.18
N ALA A 213 22.27 -5.66 -3.41
CA ALA A 213 21.65 -6.35 -2.30
C ALA A 213 21.31 -5.40 -1.13
N GLU A 214 22.15 -4.40 -0.88
CA GLU A 214 21.89 -3.40 0.17
C GLU A 214 20.73 -2.48 -0.24
N LEU A 215 20.71 -2.02 -1.50
CA LEU A 215 19.59 -1.24 -2.03
C LEU A 215 18.27 -2.00 -1.88
N LEU A 216 18.23 -3.27 -2.29
CA LEU A 216 17.05 -4.11 -2.14
C LEU A 216 16.65 -4.24 -0.66
N ALA A 217 17.60 -4.51 0.23
CA ALA A 217 17.33 -4.64 1.66
C ALA A 217 16.74 -3.36 2.27
N ARG A 218 17.28 -2.17 1.93
CA ARG A 218 16.76 -0.87 2.37
C ARG A 218 15.34 -0.62 1.85
N VAL A 219 15.10 -0.85 0.55
CA VAL A 219 13.76 -0.66 -0.03
C VAL A 219 12.75 -1.65 0.55
N THR A 220 13.14 -2.90 0.80
CA THR A 220 12.32 -3.87 1.52
C THR A 220 11.99 -3.39 2.93
N ALA A 221 12.96 -2.91 3.70
CA ALA A 221 12.71 -2.38 5.05
C ALA A 221 11.79 -1.14 5.06
N LEU A 222 11.90 -0.27 4.05
CA LEU A 222 10.96 0.82 3.85
C LEU A 222 9.55 0.31 3.54
N ALA A 223 9.40 -0.63 2.61
CA ALA A 223 8.11 -1.22 2.25
C ALA A 223 7.48 -2.03 3.40
N GLU A 224 8.29 -2.53 4.34
CA GLU A 224 7.82 -3.14 5.56
C GLU A 224 7.19 -2.12 6.52
N ARG A 225 7.77 -0.91 6.62
CA ARG A 225 7.32 0.12 7.58
C ARG A 225 6.28 1.06 7.03
N PHE A 226 6.28 1.34 5.73
CA PHE A 226 5.47 2.39 5.10
C PHE A 226 4.68 1.86 3.89
N GLU A 227 3.60 2.54 3.51
CA GLU A 227 2.98 2.32 2.20
C GLU A 227 3.89 2.87 1.09
N ILE A 228 4.13 2.11 0.03
CA ILE A 228 4.89 2.65 -1.12
C ILE A 228 3.93 3.33 -2.11
N ALA A 229 4.09 4.63 -2.27
CA ALA A 229 3.28 5.48 -3.16
C ALA A 229 3.67 5.36 -4.64
N GLY A 230 4.91 4.95 -4.92
CA GLY A 230 5.46 4.78 -6.26
C GLY A 230 6.95 4.41 -6.21
N LEU A 231 7.45 3.91 -7.33
CA LEU A 231 8.86 3.54 -7.52
C LEU A 231 9.36 4.11 -8.86
N GLY A 232 10.42 4.91 -8.84
CA GLY A 232 11.14 5.33 -10.04
C GLY A 232 12.49 4.64 -10.14
N ILE A 233 12.86 4.19 -11.35
CA ILE A 233 14.19 3.64 -11.64
C ILE A 233 14.71 4.33 -12.91
N THR A 234 15.86 5.00 -12.81
CA THR A 234 16.38 5.93 -13.84
C THR A 234 17.85 5.65 -14.16
N GLU A 235 18.38 6.38 -15.14
CA GLU A 235 19.80 6.48 -15.54
C GLU A 235 20.44 5.19 -16.05
N TYR A 236 19.65 4.21 -16.53
CA TYR A 236 20.22 3.01 -17.15
C TYR A 236 20.78 3.30 -18.56
N GLU A 237 22.11 3.22 -18.72
CA GLU A 237 22.78 3.32 -20.01
C GLU A 237 23.35 1.96 -20.45
N PRO A 238 22.57 1.10 -21.13
CA PRO A 238 22.99 -0.25 -21.47
C PRO A 238 24.21 -0.27 -22.41
N SER A 239 25.09 -1.26 -22.20
CA SER A 239 26.14 -1.59 -23.16
C SER A 239 25.79 -2.87 -23.93
N ARG A 240 26.30 -3.00 -25.15
CA ARG A 240 26.09 -4.19 -26.01
C ARG A 240 26.59 -5.53 -25.43
N LYS A 241 27.35 -5.53 -24.32
CA LYS A 241 28.09 -6.69 -23.81
C LYS A 241 27.56 -7.27 -22.48
N ARG A 242 26.55 -6.69 -21.85
CA ARG A 242 26.17 -7.10 -20.49
C ARG A 242 25.09 -8.19 -20.49
N ALA A 243 25.23 -9.12 -19.54
CA ALA A 243 24.17 -10.01 -19.10
C ALA A 243 23.25 -9.25 -18.11
N ASP A 244 22.03 -8.96 -18.55
CA ASP A 244 21.03 -8.14 -17.84
C ASP A 244 20.44 -8.79 -16.57
N GLY A 245 20.90 -9.99 -16.19
CA GLY A 245 20.29 -10.80 -15.13
C GLY A 245 20.35 -10.17 -13.73
N MET A 246 21.43 -9.48 -13.39
CA MET A 246 21.55 -8.82 -12.07
C MET A 246 20.55 -7.67 -11.93
N LEU A 247 20.50 -6.77 -12.92
CA LEU A 247 19.57 -5.65 -12.90
C LEU A 247 18.12 -6.14 -12.96
N ALA A 248 17.83 -7.16 -13.77
CA ALA A 248 16.50 -7.77 -13.83
C ALA A 248 16.08 -8.35 -12.47
N GLY A 249 16.99 -9.03 -11.77
CA GLY A 249 16.75 -9.55 -10.42
C GLY A 249 16.51 -8.43 -9.39
N LEU A 250 17.31 -7.36 -9.45
CA LEU A 250 17.14 -6.18 -8.60
C LEU A 250 15.78 -5.51 -8.86
N VAL A 251 15.45 -5.19 -10.12
CA VAL A 251 14.18 -4.55 -10.49
C VAL A 251 12.99 -5.39 -10.06
N ALA A 252 13.02 -6.71 -10.30
CA ALA A 252 11.96 -7.61 -9.85
C ALA A 252 11.81 -7.61 -8.32
N GLY A 253 12.92 -7.64 -7.58
CA GLY A 253 12.93 -7.58 -6.11
C GLY A 253 12.37 -6.27 -5.56
N LEU A 254 12.77 -5.12 -6.14
CA LEU A 254 12.28 -3.80 -5.74
C LEU A 254 10.78 -3.68 -5.98
N VAL A 255 10.30 -4.10 -7.15
CA VAL A 255 8.86 -4.08 -7.47
C VAL A 255 8.08 -5.02 -6.55
N GLU A 256 8.62 -6.19 -6.22
CA GLU A 256 8.01 -7.13 -5.27
C GLU A 256 7.86 -6.53 -3.86
N ALA A 257 8.93 -5.91 -3.35
CA ALA A 257 8.90 -5.23 -2.06
C ALA A 257 7.85 -4.12 -2.07
N CYS A 258 7.87 -3.25 -3.07
CA CYS A 258 6.96 -2.11 -3.14
C CYS A 258 5.48 -2.53 -3.29
N ARG A 259 5.18 -3.52 -4.13
CA ARG A 259 3.78 -3.93 -4.41
C ARG A 259 3.11 -4.63 -3.23
N THR A 260 3.89 -5.22 -2.33
CA THR A 260 3.36 -5.93 -1.16
C THR A 260 3.15 -5.02 0.06
N SER A 261 3.70 -3.80 0.04
CA SER A 261 3.56 -2.82 1.13
C SER A 261 2.11 -2.57 1.54
N ALA A 262 1.21 -2.32 0.58
CA ALA A 262 -0.20 -2.03 0.86
C ALA A 262 -0.90 -3.19 1.60
N VAL A 263 -0.62 -4.43 1.20
CA VAL A 263 -1.17 -5.64 1.84
C VAL A 263 -0.69 -5.73 3.29
N ARG A 264 0.63 -5.56 3.51
CA ARG A 264 1.22 -5.57 4.85
C ARG A 264 0.63 -4.47 5.74
N GLN A 265 0.44 -3.27 5.19
CA GLN A 265 -0.16 -2.15 5.90
C GLN A 265 -1.61 -2.47 6.29
N ILE A 266 -2.41 -3.06 5.41
CA ILE A 266 -3.79 -3.48 5.76
C ILE A 266 -3.79 -4.49 6.91
N GLU A 267 -2.91 -5.51 6.88
CA GLU A 267 -2.84 -6.51 7.95
C GLU A 267 -2.38 -5.92 9.29
N ARG A 268 -1.38 -5.03 9.28
CA ARG A 268 -0.93 -4.30 10.48
C ARG A 268 -2.04 -3.40 11.04
N ARG A 269 -2.78 -2.72 10.17
CA ARG A 269 -3.94 -1.89 10.55
C ARG A 269 -5.08 -2.73 11.11
N ALA A 270 -5.38 -3.87 10.49
CA ALA A 270 -6.40 -4.79 10.98
C ALA A 270 -6.04 -5.35 12.37
N ALA A 271 -4.75 -5.63 12.60
CA ALA A 271 -4.24 -6.04 13.90
C ALA A 271 -4.35 -4.94 14.96
N ALA A 272 -4.04 -3.68 14.61
CA ALA A 272 -4.13 -2.55 15.52
C ALA A 272 -5.59 -2.15 15.83
N ALA A 273 -6.49 -2.27 14.85
CA ALA A 273 -7.92 -1.99 14.99
C ALA A 273 -8.69 -3.11 15.72
N TRP A 274 -8.09 -4.29 15.86
CA TRP A 274 -8.57 -5.39 16.68
C TRP A 274 -7.49 -5.83 17.68
N PRO A 275 -7.15 -4.96 18.64
CA PRO A 275 -5.93 -5.08 19.42
C PRO A 275 -5.93 -6.32 20.31
N ALA A 276 -4.76 -6.94 20.42
CA ALA A 276 -4.54 -7.99 21.40
C ALA A 276 -4.03 -7.41 22.72
N ALA A 277 -4.29 -8.09 23.84
CA ALA A 277 -3.80 -7.64 25.15
C ALA A 277 -2.27 -7.76 25.26
N VAL A 278 -1.69 -8.74 24.58
CA VAL A 278 -0.25 -8.96 24.46
C VAL A 278 0.13 -8.92 22.98
N VAL A 279 1.11 -8.08 22.66
CA VAL A 279 1.69 -7.94 21.32
C VAL A 279 3.21 -7.94 21.44
N GLU A 280 3.87 -8.85 20.75
CA GLU A 280 5.34 -8.92 20.67
C GLU A 280 5.76 -8.94 19.18
N GLU A 281 6.82 -8.21 18.83
CA GLU A 281 7.39 -8.24 17.48
C GLU A 281 8.81 -8.81 17.55
N GLU A 282 9.01 -9.97 16.92
CA GLU A 282 10.27 -10.71 16.96
C GLU A 282 10.57 -11.26 15.56
N HIS A 283 11.75 -10.97 14.99
CA HIS A 283 12.16 -11.43 13.65
C HIS A 283 11.12 -11.16 12.53
N GLY A 284 10.41 -10.04 12.61
CA GLY A 284 9.37 -9.63 11.66
C GLY A 284 7.99 -10.30 11.86
N TRP A 285 7.87 -11.24 12.80
CA TRP A 285 6.58 -11.79 13.23
C TRP A 285 5.88 -10.85 14.19
N LEU A 286 4.57 -10.69 14.03
CA LEU A 286 3.72 -10.03 15.02
C LEU A 286 2.94 -11.10 15.80
N LEU A 287 3.37 -11.35 17.03
CA LEU A 287 2.82 -12.35 17.94
C LEU A 287 1.73 -11.71 18.80
N ARG A 288 0.56 -12.34 18.88
CA ARG A 288 -0.61 -11.76 19.53
C ARG A 288 -1.34 -12.77 20.42
N HIS A 289 -1.75 -12.31 21.58
CA HIS A 289 -2.58 -13.06 22.53
C HIS A 289 -3.49 -12.15 23.36
N THR A 290 -4.75 -12.54 23.55
CA THR A 290 -5.69 -11.93 24.49
C THR A 290 -6.23 -13.00 25.45
N PRO A 291 -5.87 -12.96 26.75
CA PRO A 291 -6.41 -13.88 27.75
C PRO A 291 -7.94 -13.84 27.81
N GLY A 292 -8.58 -14.99 27.98
CA GLY A 292 -10.04 -15.09 28.14
C GLY A 292 -10.87 -14.86 26.87
N VAL A 293 -10.22 -14.56 25.74
CA VAL A 293 -10.88 -14.39 24.43
C VAL A 293 -10.49 -15.54 23.51
N THR A 294 -11.47 -16.19 22.89
CA THR A 294 -11.24 -17.36 22.01
C THR A 294 -11.03 -16.99 20.54
N ARG A 295 -11.26 -15.71 20.20
CA ARG A 295 -11.19 -15.21 18.82
C ARG A 295 -9.81 -15.31 18.22
N GLN A 296 -9.77 -15.83 17.00
CA GLN A 296 -8.52 -16.11 16.28
C GLN A 296 -7.72 -14.84 15.97
N ARG A 297 -8.37 -13.73 15.62
CA ARG A 297 -7.72 -12.49 15.17
C ARG A 297 -6.81 -11.86 16.24
N CYS A 298 -7.15 -11.95 17.53
CA CYS A 298 -6.29 -11.45 18.61
C CYS A 298 -5.42 -12.55 19.26
N ASN A 299 -5.46 -13.76 18.71
CA ASN A 299 -4.73 -14.94 19.21
C ASN A 299 -4.09 -15.70 18.05
N SER A 300 -3.31 -14.99 17.23
CA SER A 300 -2.57 -15.54 16.09
C SER A 300 -1.32 -14.73 15.77
N ALA A 301 -0.29 -15.41 15.28
CA ALA A 301 0.91 -14.82 14.75
C ALA A 301 0.70 -14.42 13.29
N LEU A 302 1.12 -13.20 12.95
CA LEU A 302 1.19 -12.72 11.57
C LEU A 302 2.63 -12.87 11.06
N PRO A 303 2.84 -13.49 9.89
CA PRO A 303 4.17 -13.75 9.35
C PRO A 303 4.83 -12.49 8.77
N PRO A 304 6.17 -12.48 8.70
CA PRO A 304 6.89 -11.51 7.89
C PRO A 304 6.73 -11.80 6.40
N LEU A 305 6.86 -10.76 5.57
CA LEU A 305 6.84 -10.87 4.10
C LEU A 305 8.04 -10.09 3.53
N PRO A 306 8.92 -10.72 2.72
CA PRO A 306 8.87 -12.12 2.26
C PRO A 306 9.20 -13.13 3.38
N TRP A 307 8.79 -14.39 3.21
CA TRP A 307 9.21 -15.52 4.04
C TRP A 307 10.12 -16.46 3.22
N PRO A 308 11.18 -17.06 3.82
CA PRO A 308 11.63 -16.89 5.21
C PRO A 308 12.51 -15.64 5.41
N LEU A 309 12.27 -14.90 6.51
CA LEU A 309 13.26 -13.97 7.06
C LEU A 309 14.20 -14.69 8.04
N ALA A 310 15.35 -14.09 8.33
CA ALA A 310 16.26 -14.55 9.37
C ALA A 310 15.55 -14.64 10.73
N GLY A 311 15.60 -15.80 11.41
CA GLY A 311 15.04 -15.96 12.78
C GLY A 311 14.19 -17.23 13.04
N GLY A 312 13.94 -18.04 12.01
CA GLY A 312 13.26 -19.34 12.17
C GLY A 312 11.79 -19.23 12.62
N PHE A 313 11.20 -20.35 13.03
CA PHE A 313 9.80 -20.45 13.50
C PHE A 313 9.71 -20.85 14.99
N GLU A 314 10.82 -21.27 15.58
CA GLU A 314 10.93 -21.79 16.94
C GLU A 314 10.51 -20.76 17.99
N HIS A 315 10.78 -19.48 17.76
CA HIS A 315 10.38 -18.40 18.66
C HIS A 315 8.85 -18.21 18.70
N VAL A 316 8.16 -18.44 17.58
CA VAL A 316 6.69 -18.44 17.51
C VAL A 316 6.13 -19.58 18.36
N GLU A 317 6.67 -20.79 18.22
CA GLU A 317 6.26 -21.95 19.01
C GLU A 317 6.50 -21.73 20.51
N ARG A 318 7.64 -21.14 20.87
CA ARG A 318 7.98 -20.76 22.26
C ARG A 318 6.96 -19.77 22.84
N PHE A 319 6.63 -18.70 22.13
CA PHE A 319 5.70 -17.66 22.61
C PHE A 319 4.35 -18.24 23.02
N TYR A 320 3.76 -19.12 22.20
CA TYR A 320 2.48 -19.76 22.51
C TYR A 320 2.62 -20.91 23.52
N GLY A 321 3.69 -21.70 23.43
CA GLY A 321 3.97 -22.84 24.31
C GLY A 321 4.14 -22.43 25.78
N GLU A 322 4.89 -21.35 26.04
CA GLU A 322 5.07 -20.78 27.39
C GLU A 322 3.75 -20.32 28.04
N ARG A 323 2.73 -20.08 27.21
CA ARG A 323 1.39 -19.63 27.63
C ARG A 323 0.36 -20.77 27.64
N GLY A 324 0.76 -22.00 27.31
CA GLY A 324 -0.14 -23.15 27.23
C GLY A 324 -1.20 -23.03 26.13
N LEU A 325 -0.89 -22.32 25.05
CA LEU A 325 -1.81 -22.04 23.94
C LEU A 325 -1.42 -22.85 22.70
N PRO A 326 -2.41 -23.26 21.87
CA PRO A 326 -2.10 -23.78 20.55
C PRO A 326 -1.47 -22.68 19.69
N VAL A 327 -0.40 -23.02 18.97
CA VAL A 327 0.21 -22.10 18.01
C VAL A 327 -0.78 -21.86 16.88
N ARG A 328 -1.09 -20.59 16.59
CA ARG A 328 -1.96 -20.21 15.47
C ARG A 328 -1.23 -19.20 14.59
N VAL A 329 -1.14 -19.50 13.30
CA VAL A 329 -0.55 -18.61 12.30
C VAL A 329 -1.64 -18.14 11.35
N GLN A 330 -1.77 -16.83 11.17
CA GLN A 330 -2.58 -16.24 10.10
C GLN A 330 -1.72 -16.13 8.84
N VAL A 331 -1.83 -17.09 7.94
CA VAL A 331 -1.07 -17.15 6.69
C VAL A 331 -1.61 -16.08 5.73
N SER A 332 -1.07 -14.86 5.83
CA SER A 332 -1.51 -13.68 5.06
C SER A 332 -0.34 -12.92 4.43
N PRO A 333 -0.42 -12.51 3.15
CA PRO A 333 -1.41 -12.97 2.18
C PRO A 333 -1.10 -14.42 1.79
N ALA A 334 -2.13 -15.26 1.72
CA ALA A 334 -2.01 -16.68 1.42
C ALA A 334 -1.34 -16.93 0.06
N GLU A 335 -1.56 -16.04 -0.91
CA GLU A 335 -1.03 -16.15 -2.25
C GLU A 335 0.50 -16.01 -2.31
N ARG A 336 1.10 -15.31 -1.33
CA ARG A 336 2.55 -15.07 -1.24
C ARG A 336 3.24 -15.98 -0.22
N HIS A 337 2.49 -16.54 0.74
CA HIS A 337 3.03 -17.40 1.79
C HIS A 337 2.86 -18.89 1.52
N ARG A 338 2.97 -19.32 0.26
CA ARG A 338 2.83 -20.74 -0.11
C ARG A 338 3.87 -21.62 0.56
N GLU A 339 5.14 -21.18 0.57
CA GLU A 339 6.23 -21.92 1.20
C GLU A 339 6.05 -22.02 2.73
N LEU A 340 5.58 -20.94 3.38
CA LEU A 340 5.22 -20.97 4.80
C LEU A 340 4.06 -21.94 5.04
N ASP A 341 3.04 -21.91 4.20
CA ASP A 341 1.87 -22.78 4.33
C ASP A 341 2.24 -24.26 4.22
N GLU A 342 3.07 -24.61 3.25
CA GLU A 342 3.61 -25.96 3.05
C GLU A 342 4.49 -26.39 4.24
N PHE A 343 5.35 -25.49 4.73
CA PHE A 343 6.17 -25.72 5.92
C PHE A 343 5.31 -26.05 7.15
N LEU A 344 4.27 -25.25 7.42
CA LEU A 344 3.36 -25.48 8.54
C LEU A 344 2.55 -26.78 8.37
N ALA A 345 2.08 -27.05 7.15
CA ALA A 345 1.37 -28.29 6.83
C ALA A 345 2.23 -29.54 7.08
N ALA A 346 3.50 -29.52 6.66
CA ALA A 346 4.45 -30.61 6.88
C ALA A 346 4.73 -30.85 8.37
N ARG A 347 4.55 -29.83 9.22
CA ARG A 347 4.64 -29.92 10.69
C ARG A 347 3.33 -30.30 11.38
N GLY A 348 2.28 -30.64 10.62
CA GLY A 348 1.00 -31.11 11.16
C GLY A 348 0.01 -30.01 11.54
N TYR A 349 0.29 -28.74 11.20
CA TYR A 349 -0.63 -27.64 11.48
C TYR A 349 -1.86 -27.75 10.57
N ARG A 350 -3.04 -27.80 11.19
CA ARG A 350 -4.31 -27.94 10.48
C ARG A 350 -4.74 -26.63 9.85
N HIS A 351 -5.27 -26.71 8.63
CA HIS A 351 -5.85 -25.57 7.94
C HIS A 351 -7.18 -25.17 8.59
N GLY A 352 -7.46 -23.86 8.71
CA GLY A 352 -8.71 -23.33 9.25
C GLY A 352 -9.11 -22.02 8.58
N GLY A 353 -10.42 -21.89 8.27
CA GLY A 353 -11.11 -20.64 7.92
C GLY A 353 -10.45 -19.76 6.85
N ALA A 354 -10.92 -19.86 5.60
CA ALA A 354 -10.44 -18.98 4.53
C ALA A 354 -11.18 -17.63 4.56
N THR A 355 -10.42 -16.54 4.62
CA THR A 355 -10.91 -15.16 4.69
C THR A 355 -10.45 -14.39 3.46
N ALA A 356 -11.34 -13.55 2.91
CA ALA A 356 -11.00 -12.56 1.91
C ALA A 356 -10.87 -11.18 2.56
N VAL A 357 -9.82 -10.46 2.19
CA VAL A 357 -9.63 -9.06 2.53
C VAL A 357 -10.09 -8.23 1.35
N LEU A 358 -11.04 -7.33 1.58
CA LEU A 358 -11.60 -6.46 0.55
C LEU A 358 -11.27 -5.00 0.85
N THR A 359 -11.10 -4.20 -0.19
CA THR A 359 -10.84 -2.76 -0.08
C THR A 359 -11.75 -1.95 -1.01
N ALA A 360 -12.06 -0.72 -0.64
CA ALA A 360 -12.80 0.21 -1.48
C ALA A 360 -12.28 1.65 -1.30
N ALA A 361 -12.47 2.52 -2.29
CA ALA A 361 -12.38 3.95 -2.04
C ALA A 361 -13.59 4.39 -1.20
N THR A 362 -13.37 5.18 -0.15
CA THR A 362 -14.43 5.63 0.77
C THR A 362 -15.54 6.36 0.01
N GLN A 363 -15.18 7.18 -0.98
CA GLN A 363 -16.13 7.93 -1.79
C GLN A 363 -17.04 7.02 -2.63
N ASP A 364 -16.53 5.89 -3.13
CA ASP A 364 -17.33 4.93 -3.91
C ASP A 364 -18.37 4.24 -3.03
N VAL A 365 -17.98 3.89 -1.79
CA VAL A 365 -18.90 3.33 -0.79
C VAL A 365 -19.98 4.33 -0.40
N ILE A 366 -19.62 5.60 -0.18
CA ILE A 366 -20.59 6.67 0.09
C ILE A 366 -21.57 6.82 -1.09
N ALA A 367 -21.06 6.83 -2.32
CA ALA A 367 -21.90 6.96 -3.51
C ALA A 367 -22.88 5.78 -3.62
N ALA A 368 -22.39 4.54 -3.58
CA ALA A 368 -23.20 3.33 -3.70
C ALA A 368 -24.27 3.20 -2.61
N THR A 369 -23.94 3.55 -1.37
CA THR A 369 -24.88 3.45 -0.23
C THR A 369 -25.90 4.58 -0.21
N THR A 370 -25.61 5.74 -0.82
CA THR A 370 -26.54 6.87 -0.92
C THR A 370 -27.53 6.69 -2.07
N THR A 371 -27.05 6.32 -3.26
CA THR A 371 -27.88 6.28 -4.47
C THR A 371 -28.77 5.04 -4.55
N GLY A 372 -28.45 3.96 -3.83
CA GLY A 372 -29.21 2.69 -3.89
C GLY A 372 -29.27 2.08 -5.28
N THR A 373 -28.53 2.65 -6.22
CA THR A 373 -28.23 2.04 -7.50
C THR A 373 -27.10 1.07 -7.23
N GLY A 374 -27.41 -0.22 -7.26
CA GLY A 374 -26.46 -1.19 -7.77
C GLY A 374 -26.10 -0.73 -9.18
N ALA A 375 -25.09 0.14 -9.29
CA ALA A 375 -24.47 0.39 -10.57
C ALA A 375 -23.84 -0.94 -10.95
N ALA A 376 -24.41 -1.58 -11.97
CA ALA A 376 -23.80 -2.71 -12.65
C ALA A 376 -22.47 -2.22 -13.26
N THR A 377 -21.44 -2.11 -12.44
CA THR A 377 -20.07 -2.21 -12.90
C THR A 377 -19.92 -3.67 -13.28
N THR A 378 -19.61 -3.89 -14.55
CA THR A 378 -19.29 -5.20 -15.10
C THR A 378 -18.31 -5.89 -14.16
N ALA A 379 -18.82 -6.92 -13.47
CA ALA A 379 -18.01 -7.80 -12.67
C ALA A 379 -16.88 -8.31 -13.56
N THR A 380 -15.66 -7.85 -13.31
CA THR A 380 -14.49 -8.60 -13.73
C THR A 380 -14.49 -9.83 -12.86
N GLY A 381 -14.97 -10.94 -13.43
CA GLY A 381 -15.26 -12.16 -12.70
C GLY A 381 -14.06 -12.63 -11.89
N ILE A 382 -14.34 -13.06 -10.67
CA ILE A 382 -13.53 -14.05 -9.97
C ILE A 382 -13.63 -15.32 -10.83
N ALA A 383 -12.62 -15.57 -11.66
CA ALA A 383 -12.60 -16.74 -12.52
C ALA A 383 -12.27 -17.99 -11.70
N VAL A 384 -13.19 -18.96 -11.69
CA VAL A 384 -12.90 -20.38 -11.50
C VAL A 384 -13.37 -21.07 -12.79
N PRO A 385 -12.56 -21.93 -13.44
CA PRO A 385 -12.92 -22.49 -14.74
C PRO A 385 -13.90 -23.66 -14.60
N ALA A 386 -14.99 -23.66 -15.38
CA ALA A 386 -15.38 -24.74 -16.29
C ALA A 386 -16.75 -24.51 -16.95
N THR A 387 -16.73 -24.60 -18.29
CA THR A 387 -17.77 -24.99 -19.26
C THR A 387 -19.02 -24.12 -19.46
N ALA A 388 -19.27 -23.84 -20.75
CA ALA A 388 -20.30 -22.98 -21.32
C ALA A 388 -21.68 -23.65 -21.44
N GLU A 389 -22.75 -22.84 -21.41
CA GLU A 389 -23.79 -22.79 -22.45
C GLU A 389 -24.69 -21.55 -22.27
N ASP A 390 -25.09 -20.99 -23.42
CA ASP A 390 -25.81 -19.72 -23.62
C ASP A 390 -27.27 -19.74 -23.12
N VAL A 391 -27.70 -18.67 -22.44
CA VAL A 391 -29.11 -18.25 -22.41
C VAL A 391 -29.19 -16.72 -22.48
N THR A 392 -29.79 -16.21 -23.56
CA THR A 392 -30.09 -14.79 -23.78
C THR A 392 -31.27 -14.35 -22.90
N ALA A 393 -31.05 -13.36 -22.03
CA ALA A 393 -32.11 -12.76 -21.22
C ALA A 393 -32.68 -11.50 -21.90
N VAL A 394 -33.98 -11.54 -22.20
CA VAL A 394 -34.78 -10.39 -22.65
C VAL A 394 -35.10 -9.51 -21.44
N ALA A 395 -34.76 -8.22 -21.51
CA ALA A 395 -35.11 -7.24 -20.49
C ALA A 395 -36.56 -6.77 -20.66
N VAL A 396 -37.38 -6.94 -19.63
CA VAL A 396 -38.68 -6.28 -19.47
C VAL A 396 -38.49 -5.15 -18.45
N PRO A 397 -38.88 -3.89 -18.74
CA PRO A 397 -38.74 -2.80 -17.78
C PRO A 397 -39.85 -2.90 -16.72
N GLY A 398 -39.45 -3.17 -15.48
CA GLY A 398 -40.34 -3.16 -14.31
C GLY A 398 -40.52 -1.76 -13.73
N GLU A 399 -41.77 -1.40 -13.48
CA GLU A 399 -42.25 -0.14 -12.92
C GLU A 399 -41.64 0.21 -11.54
N GLY A 400 -41.54 1.50 -11.25
CA GLY A 400 -40.86 2.09 -10.10
C GLY A 400 -41.29 1.55 -8.73
N ALA A 401 -40.36 0.86 -8.07
CA ALA A 401 -40.43 0.61 -6.63
C ALA A 401 -40.14 1.91 -5.87
N VAL A 402 -41.12 2.39 -5.10
CA VAL A 402 -40.95 3.48 -4.14
C VAL A 402 -39.89 3.05 -3.13
N ARG A 403 -38.74 3.74 -3.14
CA ARG A 403 -37.56 3.41 -2.33
C ARG A 403 -37.84 3.78 -0.87
N ALA A 404 -37.89 2.78 0.02
CA ALA A 404 -37.96 3.01 1.46
C ALA A 404 -36.73 3.83 1.90
N SER A 405 -36.95 4.84 2.76
CA SER A 405 -35.85 5.60 3.36
C SER A 405 -34.94 4.66 4.15
N PRO A 406 -33.61 4.83 4.10
CA PRO A 406 -32.69 4.00 4.87
C PRO A 406 -33.00 4.12 6.37
N PRO A 407 -32.87 3.03 7.15
CA PRO A 407 -33.10 3.08 8.58
C PRO A 407 -32.11 4.06 9.24
N PRO A 408 -32.53 4.78 10.30
CA PRO A 408 -31.64 5.66 11.04
C PRO A 408 -30.54 4.84 11.71
N VAL A 409 -29.32 5.39 11.69
CA VAL A 409 -28.13 4.79 12.31
C VAL A 409 -27.73 5.65 13.48
N ASP A 410 -27.69 5.05 14.67
CA ASP A 410 -27.07 5.65 15.83
C ASP A 410 -25.56 5.43 15.73
N LEU A 411 -24.79 6.51 15.81
CA LEU A 411 -23.34 6.52 15.74
C LEU A 411 -22.79 7.23 16.96
N THR A 412 -21.81 6.61 17.62
CA THR A 412 -21.10 7.16 18.77
C THR A 412 -19.62 6.79 18.73
N ASP A 413 -18.78 7.60 19.34
CA ASP A 413 -17.37 7.35 19.64
C ASP A 413 -17.17 6.60 20.96
N GLU A 414 -18.21 6.46 21.79
CA GLU A 414 -18.18 5.79 23.08
C GLU A 414 -18.77 4.37 23.00
N PRO A 415 -17.99 3.31 23.32
CA PRO A 415 -18.42 1.93 23.11
C PRO A 415 -19.48 1.43 24.11
N GLY A 416 -19.68 2.13 25.23
CA GLY A 416 -20.48 1.64 26.36
C GLY A 416 -21.92 1.26 26.01
N SER A 417 -22.63 2.10 25.26
CA SER A 417 -23.99 1.80 24.79
C SER A 417 -24.04 0.75 23.69
N TRP A 418 -22.93 0.53 23.00
CA TRP A 418 -22.82 -0.44 21.90
C TRP A 418 -22.55 -1.87 22.41
N PHE A 419 -21.95 -2.05 23.59
CA PHE A 419 -21.64 -3.36 24.15
C PHE A 419 -22.87 -4.27 24.35
N GLY A 420 -24.02 -3.69 24.73
CA GLY A 420 -25.27 -4.43 24.84
C GLY A 420 -25.74 -4.98 23.49
N VAL A 421 -25.68 -4.14 22.46
CA VAL A 421 -26.03 -4.51 21.07
C VAL A 421 -25.06 -5.58 20.54
N PHE A 422 -23.77 -5.45 20.84
CA PHE A 422 -22.75 -6.42 20.46
C PHE A 422 -23.00 -7.78 21.10
N ALA A 423 -23.25 -7.84 22.41
CA ALA A 423 -23.55 -9.09 23.09
C ALA A 423 -24.82 -9.77 22.55
N GLU A 424 -25.83 -9.00 22.14
CA GLU A 424 -27.06 -9.54 21.54
C GLU A 424 -26.83 -10.11 20.12
N LEU A 425 -26.07 -9.41 19.27
CA LEU A 425 -25.96 -9.72 17.84
C LEU A 425 -24.74 -10.55 17.44
N ASP A 426 -23.65 -10.54 18.22
CA ASP A 426 -22.43 -11.30 17.90
C ASP A 426 -22.63 -12.82 18.09
N GLY A 427 -23.47 -13.22 19.06
CA GLY A 427 -23.91 -14.61 19.22
C GLY A 427 -22.84 -15.58 19.74
N HIS A 428 -21.79 -15.09 20.40
CA HIS A 428 -20.71 -15.89 20.97
C HIS A 428 -20.57 -15.69 22.48
N ASP A 429 -20.18 -16.74 23.20
CA ASP A 429 -20.07 -16.74 24.66
C ASP A 429 -19.01 -15.77 25.21
N ASP A 430 -17.94 -15.51 24.44
CA ASP A 430 -16.85 -14.61 24.84
C ASP A 430 -17.09 -13.14 24.46
N SER A 431 -18.29 -12.77 24.00
CA SER A 431 -18.60 -11.39 23.54
C SER A 431 -18.31 -10.33 24.61
N ALA A 432 -18.65 -10.61 25.86
CA ALA A 432 -18.36 -9.70 26.97
C ALA A 432 -16.85 -9.52 27.20
N ALA A 433 -16.07 -10.60 27.09
CA ALA A 433 -14.62 -10.54 27.17
C ALA A 433 -14.01 -9.78 25.98
N VAL A 434 -14.55 -9.94 24.77
CA VAL A 434 -14.13 -9.16 23.60
C VAL A 434 -14.37 -7.66 23.83
N CYS A 435 -15.53 -7.25 24.34
CA CYS A 435 -15.78 -5.85 24.69
C CYS A 435 -14.75 -5.32 25.70
N ALA A 436 -14.51 -6.09 26.77
CA ALA A 436 -13.66 -5.69 27.88
C ALA A 436 -12.16 -5.68 27.54
N GLU A 437 -11.68 -6.63 26.72
CA GLU A 437 -10.25 -6.86 26.49
C GLU A 437 -9.77 -6.49 25.09
N VAL A 438 -10.67 -6.29 24.13
CA VAL A 438 -10.30 -5.91 22.75
C VAL A 438 -10.86 -4.54 22.41
N VAL A 439 -12.18 -4.37 22.48
CA VAL A 439 -12.82 -3.12 22.03
C VAL A 439 -12.41 -1.93 22.88
N SER A 440 -12.32 -2.11 24.20
CA SER A 440 -11.83 -1.09 25.14
C SER A 440 -10.38 -0.63 24.91
N ARG A 441 -9.58 -1.41 24.16
CA ARG A 441 -8.16 -1.13 23.89
C ARG A 441 -7.92 -0.45 22.54
N ILE A 442 -8.97 -0.22 21.74
CA ILE A 442 -8.85 0.47 20.46
C ILE A 442 -8.36 1.90 20.73
N ALA A 443 -7.12 2.19 20.35
CA ALA A 443 -6.49 3.49 20.58
C ALA A 443 -6.78 4.49 19.46
N SER A 444 -7.08 3.99 18.27
CA SER A 444 -7.42 4.81 17.11
C SER A 444 -8.85 5.34 17.19
N PRO A 445 -9.17 6.48 16.54
CA PRO A 445 -10.55 6.95 16.42
C PRO A 445 -11.45 5.82 15.92
N ALA A 446 -12.58 5.62 16.61
CA ALA A 446 -13.53 4.57 16.29
C ALA A 446 -14.97 5.11 16.29
N ALA A 447 -15.80 4.54 15.43
CA ALA A 447 -17.23 4.73 15.44
C ALA A 447 -17.93 3.40 15.69
N PHE A 448 -18.81 3.41 16.69
CA PHE A 448 -19.70 2.32 17.07
C PHE A 448 -21.08 2.64 16.51
N LEU A 449 -21.57 1.78 15.62
CA LEU A 449 -22.81 1.99 14.91
C LEU A 449 -23.83 0.94 15.29
N SER A 450 -25.07 1.36 15.50
CA SER A 450 -26.21 0.48 15.72
C SER A 450 -27.45 0.98 14.98
N VAL A 451 -28.31 0.03 14.62
CA VAL A 451 -29.65 0.32 14.08
C VAL A 451 -30.66 -0.38 14.97
N THR A 452 -31.64 0.36 15.46
CA THR A 452 -32.78 -0.19 16.21
C THR A 452 -34.02 -0.16 15.33
N LEU A 453 -34.71 -1.29 15.21
CA LEU A 453 -35.98 -1.41 14.50
C LEU A 453 -36.99 -2.12 15.40
N GLU A 454 -38.20 -1.59 15.49
CA GLU A 454 -39.28 -2.17 16.30
C GLU A 454 -38.86 -2.39 17.77
N GLY A 455 -38.03 -1.50 18.31
CA GLY A 455 -37.53 -1.57 19.68
C GLY A 455 -36.48 -2.64 19.94
N ARG A 456 -35.94 -3.27 18.89
CA ARG A 456 -34.91 -4.33 18.97
C ARG A 456 -33.65 -3.95 18.19
N ALA A 457 -32.50 -4.45 18.63
CA ALA A 457 -31.25 -4.33 17.90
C ALA A 457 -31.39 -5.01 16.53
N ALA A 458 -31.33 -4.23 15.46
CA ALA A 458 -31.48 -4.71 14.09
C ALA A 458 -30.14 -4.95 13.39
N GLY A 459 -29.12 -4.18 13.74
CA GLY A 459 -27.78 -4.37 13.22
C GLY A 459 -26.75 -3.53 13.95
N MET A 460 -25.49 -3.87 13.72
CA MET A 460 -24.33 -3.20 14.29
C MET A 460 -23.17 -3.16 13.32
N GLY A 461 -22.25 -2.23 13.55
CA GLY A 461 -20.96 -2.14 12.88
C GLY A 461 -19.95 -1.37 13.73
N LEU A 462 -18.68 -1.58 13.44
CA LEU A 462 -17.55 -0.88 14.03
C LEU A 462 -16.66 -0.37 12.90
N PHE A 463 -16.31 0.91 12.94
CA PHE A 463 -15.30 1.50 12.05
C PHE A 463 -14.14 2.00 12.88
N VAL A 464 -12.90 1.73 12.45
CA VAL A 464 -11.69 2.21 13.12
C VAL A 464 -10.81 2.90 12.09
N ALA A 465 -10.54 4.19 12.27
CA ALA A 465 -9.77 5.01 11.34
C ALA A 465 -8.30 5.07 11.74
N ASP A 466 -7.41 4.85 10.78
CA ASP A 466 -5.96 4.89 10.97
C ASP A 466 -5.30 5.35 9.66
N ARG A 467 -4.76 6.57 9.66
CA ARG A 467 -3.79 7.06 8.65
C ARG A 467 -4.24 6.84 7.20
N GLY A 468 -5.32 7.51 6.80
CA GLY A 468 -5.90 7.44 5.45
C GLY A 468 -6.72 6.18 5.14
N TRP A 469 -6.82 5.24 6.08
CA TRP A 469 -7.63 4.04 5.99
C TRP A 469 -8.65 3.97 7.12
N ALA A 470 -9.77 3.29 6.90
CA ALA A 470 -10.61 2.81 8.00
C ALA A 470 -11.00 1.34 7.80
N GLY A 471 -10.87 0.56 8.88
CA GLY A 471 -11.28 -0.84 8.91
C GLY A 471 -12.74 -0.97 9.30
N VAL A 472 -13.47 -1.87 8.63
CA VAL A 472 -14.87 -2.21 8.93
C VAL A 472 -14.93 -3.55 9.66
N PHE A 473 -15.51 -3.55 10.85
CA PHE A 473 -15.56 -4.69 11.77
C PHE A 473 -16.97 -4.87 12.33
N CYS A 474 -17.21 -6.04 12.95
CA CYS A 474 -18.44 -6.35 13.68
C CYS A 474 -19.74 -6.07 12.91
N MET A 475 -19.71 -6.18 11.59
CA MET A 475 -20.91 -5.97 10.76
C MET A 475 -21.86 -7.15 10.94
N ALA A 476 -22.97 -6.91 11.62
CA ALA A 476 -24.01 -7.91 11.84
C ALA A 476 -25.40 -7.32 11.60
N THR A 477 -26.33 -8.17 11.18
CA THR A 477 -27.76 -7.82 11.03
C THR A 477 -28.57 -9.00 11.53
N ALA A 478 -29.51 -8.72 12.45
CA ALA A 478 -30.38 -9.72 13.05
C ALA A 478 -31.08 -10.53 11.95
N PRO A 479 -31.06 -11.88 11.98
CA PRO A 479 -31.55 -12.72 10.89
C PRO A 479 -32.96 -12.37 10.39
N GLU A 480 -33.86 -12.03 11.32
CA GLU A 480 -35.27 -11.73 11.07
C GLU A 480 -35.48 -10.33 10.46
N LEU A 481 -34.48 -9.45 10.58
CA LEU A 481 -34.51 -8.05 10.13
C LEU A 481 -33.61 -7.81 8.90
N ARG A 482 -33.08 -8.88 8.30
CA ARG A 482 -32.29 -8.82 7.06
C ARG A 482 -33.12 -8.34 5.87
N ARG A 483 -32.43 -7.88 4.81
CA ARG A 483 -33.02 -7.33 3.57
C ARG A 483 -33.87 -6.07 3.76
N ARG A 484 -33.72 -5.36 4.89
CA ARG A 484 -34.34 -4.05 5.13
C ARG A 484 -33.37 -2.86 5.03
N GLY A 485 -32.24 -3.05 4.37
CA GLY A 485 -31.24 -1.98 4.16
C GLY A 485 -30.35 -1.66 5.37
N VAL A 486 -30.44 -2.41 6.47
CA VAL A 486 -29.67 -2.16 7.71
C VAL A 486 -28.16 -2.11 7.47
N ALA A 487 -27.59 -3.17 6.88
CA ALA A 487 -26.15 -3.24 6.63
C ALA A 487 -25.67 -2.14 5.66
N THR A 488 -26.46 -1.80 4.64
CA THR A 488 -26.17 -0.70 3.71
C THR A 488 -26.18 0.66 4.43
N ALA A 489 -27.13 0.88 5.33
CA ALA A 489 -27.21 2.13 6.11
C ALA A 489 -26.01 2.27 7.06
N LEU A 490 -25.67 1.21 7.79
CA LEU A 490 -24.48 1.14 8.66
C LEU A 490 -23.20 1.43 7.87
N LEU A 491 -23.01 0.76 6.73
CA LEU A 491 -21.83 0.94 5.89
C LEU A 491 -21.74 2.37 5.34
N GLY A 492 -22.85 2.95 4.89
CA GLY A 492 -22.89 4.33 4.39
C GLY A 492 -22.68 5.39 5.46
N ALA A 493 -23.17 5.17 6.68
CA ALA A 493 -22.90 6.04 7.83
C ALA A 493 -21.43 5.97 8.25
N GLY A 494 -20.89 4.77 8.41
CA GLY A 494 -19.48 4.57 8.77
C GLY A 494 -18.51 5.09 7.71
N ALA A 495 -18.82 4.94 6.42
CA ALA A 495 -18.00 5.51 5.34
C ALA A 495 -17.96 7.04 5.36
N ARG A 496 -19.08 7.71 5.68
CA ARG A 496 -19.09 9.17 5.85
C ARG A 496 -18.25 9.61 7.05
N TRP A 497 -18.39 8.93 8.19
CA TRP A 497 -17.56 9.14 9.36
C TRP A 497 -16.07 8.91 9.05
N ALA A 498 -15.72 7.84 8.33
CA ALA A 498 -14.35 7.55 7.95
C ALA A 498 -13.74 8.68 7.11
N ARG A 499 -14.51 9.24 6.16
CA ARG A 499 -14.08 10.40 5.37
C ARG A 499 -13.83 11.64 6.23
N GLU A 500 -14.66 11.88 7.25
CA GLU A 500 -14.46 12.99 8.21
C GLU A 500 -13.17 12.80 9.03
N MET A 501 -12.79 11.55 9.30
CA MET A 501 -11.50 11.18 9.93
C MET A 501 -10.32 11.17 8.95
N GLY A 502 -10.50 11.63 7.70
CA GLY A 502 -9.45 11.67 6.69
C GLY A 502 -9.10 10.30 6.09
N ALA A 503 -9.97 9.30 6.23
CA ALA A 503 -9.80 7.98 5.61
C ALA A 503 -10.42 7.93 4.21
N ASP A 504 -9.57 7.98 3.19
CA ASP A 504 -9.97 7.90 1.77
C ASP A 504 -10.19 6.47 1.28
N ARG A 505 -9.76 5.48 2.05
CA ARG A 505 -9.92 4.06 1.73
C ARG A 505 -10.50 3.27 2.90
N LEU A 506 -11.28 2.25 2.56
CA LEU A 506 -11.85 1.30 3.51
C LEU A 506 -11.26 -0.08 3.26
N TYR A 507 -11.08 -0.87 4.33
CA TYR A 507 -10.78 -2.30 4.24
C TYR A 507 -11.68 -3.10 5.17
N LEU A 508 -11.89 -4.37 4.84
CA LEU A 508 -12.62 -5.31 5.68
C LEU A 508 -12.15 -6.75 5.46
N GLN A 509 -12.45 -7.61 6.42
CA GLN A 509 -12.14 -9.03 6.37
C GLN A 509 -13.44 -9.83 6.47
N VAL A 510 -13.68 -10.72 5.51
CA VAL A 510 -14.92 -11.50 5.40
C VAL A 510 -14.62 -12.96 5.07
N GLU A 511 -15.24 -13.89 5.77
CA GLU A 511 -15.12 -15.32 5.46
C GLU A 511 -15.60 -15.60 4.04
N ARG A 512 -14.84 -16.41 3.28
CA ARG A 512 -15.08 -16.60 1.84
C ARG A 512 -16.40 -17.30 1.52
N ASP A 513 -16.92 -18.08 2.45
CA ASP A 513 -18.20 -18.79 2.35
C ASP A 513 -19.40 -17.93 2.78
N ASN A 514 -19.18 -16.72 3.32
CA ASN A 514 -20.24 -15.76 3.61
C ASN A 514 -20.69 -15.00 2.34
N GLU A 515 -21.33 -15.72 1.42
CA GLU A 515 -21.72 -15.16 0.12
C GLU A 515 -22.62 -13.93 0.23
N ALA A 516 -23.48 -13.87 1.25
CA ALA A 516 -24.38 -12.74 1.47
C ALA A 516 -23.60 -11.46 1.79
N ALA A 517 -22.61 -11.54 2.67
CA ALA A 517 -21.73 -10.41 2.99
C ALA A 517 -20.84 -10.04 1.79
N VAL A 518 -20.24 -11.02 1.11
CA VAL A 518 -19.41 -10.76 -0.08
C VAL A 518 -20.22 -10.03 -1.17
N ARG A 519 -21.46 -10.43 -1.44
CA ARG A 519 -22.34 -9.73 -2.39
C ARG A 519 -22.66 -8.31 -1.95
N LEU A 520 -22.97 -8.09 -0.67
CA LEU A 520 -23.23 -6.75 -0.11
C LEU A 520 -22.02 -5.83 -0.33
N TYR A 521 -20.82 -6.29 0.00
CA TYR A 521 -19.62 -5.48 -0.11
C TYR A 521 -19.25 -5.20 -1.57
N ALA A 522 -19.38 -6.18 -2.46
CA ALA A 522 -19.18 -5.97 -3.90
C ALA A 522 -20.14 -4.89 -4.45
N GLN A 523 -21.42 -4.92 -4.06
CA GLN A 523 -22.39 -3.88 -4.44
C GLN A 523 -22.05 -2.50 -3.88
N ALA A 524 -21.36 -2.44 -2.75
CA ALA A 524 -20.88 -1.20 -2.15
C ALA A 524 -19.56 -0.70 -2.77
N GLY A 525 -18.99 -1.41 -3.75
CA GLY A 525 -17.75 -1.01 -4.43
C GLY A 525 -16.47 -1.60 -3.83
N PHE A 526 -16.57 -2.55 -2.90
CA PHE A 526 -15.41 -3.29 -2.43
C PHE A 526 -14.91 -4.28 -3.47
N VAL A 527 -13.59 -4.32 -3.64
CA VAL A 527 -12.87 -5.26 -4.51
C VAL A 527 -11.93 -6.13 -3.68
N HIS A 528 -11.62 -7.32 -4.18
CA HIS A 528 -10.67 -8.21 -3.53
C HIS A 528 -9.26 -7.61 -3.51
N SER A 529 -8.62 -7.62 -2.33
CA SER A 529 -7.21 -7.29 -2.16
C SER A 529 -6.37 -8.56 -2.08
N HIS A 530 -6.56 -9.37 -1.04
CA HIS A 530 -5.82 -10.62 -0.83
C HIS A 530 -6.63 -11.58 0.05
N GLY A 531 -6.23 -12.85 0.08
CA GLY A 531 -6.80 -13.84 0.99
C GLY A 531 -5.85 -14.17 2.14
N TYR A 532 -6.42 -14.68 3.23
CA TYR A 532 -5.64 -15.39 4.25
C TYR A 532 -6.42 -16.57 4.81
N HIS A 533 -5.70 -17.49 5.45
CA HIS A 533 -6.28 -18.57 6.24
C HIS A 533 -5.43 -18.81 7.49
N TYR A 534 -5.92 -19.65 8.39
CA TYR A 534 -5.20 -20.02 9.59
C TYR A 534 -4.55 -21.40 9.46
N ARG A 535 -3.38 -21.55 10.08
CA ARG A 535 -2.75 -22.83 10.41
C ARG A 535 -2.70 -22.97 11.92
N VAL A 536 -3.27 -24.05 12.45
CA VAL A 536 -3.44 -24.27 13.89
C VAL A 536 -2.68 -25.53 14.31
N GLY A 537 -1.73 -25.35 15.22
CA GLY A 537 -0.99 -26.43 15.88
C GLY A 537 -1.89 -27.26 16.79
N SER A 538 -1.44 -28.48 17.08
CA SER A 538 -2.15 -29.44 17.94
C SER A 538 -2.11 -29.07 19.40
#